data_AF-A0A853F2E3-F1
#
_entry.id   AF-A0A853F2E3-F1
#
_cell.length_a   1.000
_cell.length_b   1.000
_cell.length_c   1.000
_cell.angle_alpha   90.00
_cell.angle_beta   90.00
_cell.angle_gamma   90.00
#
_symmetry.space_group_name_H-M   'P 1'
#
loop_
_entity.id
_entity.type
_entity.pdbx_description
1 polymer ?
#
loop_
_entity_poly.entity_id
_entity_poly.type
_entity_poly.pdbx_seq_one_letter_code
_entity_poly.pdbx_strand_id
1 'polypeptide(L)'
;MPGQTKYFISNTNGFFVNWYSDITGVESHGQALKASGNSGDDAVYVGQGTKVDATGLTSTGGNDSIYLTGTFNNYEQTLDGNTYTFKRTVNINGTEYQEEVSFTASNGDKVYFANGFVKIDITGNDGLLNLNTGAFKRIESTDIDNSESTPGLGIGLRITDDKSNIVKNGEDITYTFTFDEAVTDFDINDITVTGGTKGTFTSVNGSESVYTLELTPPANSKGIISLTVAVDAATSKVNTALKSVAASNNQSFDTQAPTLIISDDKADTLTLKT
;
A
#
# COMPACT_ATOMS: atom_id res chain seq x y z
N MET A 1 10.35 21.08 30.50
CA MET A 1 10.12 21.27 29.05
C MET A 1 8.97 20.35 28.68
N PRO A 2 7.98 20.76 27.88
CA PRO A 2 6.89 19.88 27.47
C PRO A 2 7.47 18.62 26.79
N GLY A 3 6.90 17.47 27.13
CA GLY A 3 7.40 16.14 26.77
C GLY A 3 7.51 15.96 25.26
N GLN A 4 8.70 15.61 24.80
CA GLN A 4 8.89 15.17 23.42
C GLN A 4 8.38 13.73 23.30
N THR A 5 7.39 13.52 22.43
CA THR A 5 6.93 12.21 22.00
C THR A 5 8.10 11.43 21.40
N LYS A 6 8.27 10.17 21.83
CA LYS A 6 9.32 9.27 21.32
C LYS A 6 8.65 8.19 20.49
N TYR A 7 9.01 8.11 19.20
CA TYR A 7 8.39 7.21 18.23
C TYR A 7 9.27 5.98 17.95
N PHE A 8 8.65 4.82 17.72
CA PHE A 8 9.32 3.60 17.26
C PHE A 8 8.47 2.87 16.20
N ILE A 9 9.04 2.61 15.02
CA ILE A 9 8.44 1.84 13.91
C ILE A 9 9.52 1.05 13.14
N SER A 10 9.25 -0.21 12.78
CA SER A 10 10.04 -1.07 11.88
C SER A 10 9.40 -1.18 10.49
N ASN A 11 10.20 -1.31 9.42
CA ASN A 11 9.70 -1.65 8.07
C ASN A 11 10.08 -3.08 7.62
N THR A 12 9.59 -3.45 6.43
CA THR A 12 9.68 -4.78 5.82
C THR A 12 11.10 -5.31 5.54
N ASN A 13 12.13 -4.48 5.73
CA ASN A 13 13.55 -4.84 5.55
C ASN A 13 14.38 -4.75 6.86
N GLY A 14 13.76 -4.51 8.01
CA GLY A 14 14.46 -4.51 9.30
C GLY A 14 15.42 -3.33 9.52
N PHE A 15 15.31 -2.22 8.76
CA PHE A 15 16.13 -1.02 8.98
C PHE A 15 15.40 0.06 9.79
N PHE A 16 16.11 0.58 10.79
CA PHE A 16 15.69 1.57 11.79
C PHE A 16 15.67 2.98 11.22
N VAL A 17 14.62 3.75 11.48
CA VAL A 17 14.68 5.21 11.38
C VAL A 17 14.20 5.81 12.70
N ASN A 18 15.16 6.37 13.43
CA ASN A 18 14.93 7.22 14.59
C ASN A 18 14.67 8.65 14.09
N TRP A 19 13.62 9.34 14.56
CA TRP A 19 13.44 10.76 14.25
C TRP A 19 14.35 11.68 15.11
N TYR A 20 14.95 11.19 16.21
CA TYR A 20 16.00 11.91 16.94
C TYR A 20 17.07 10.98 17.56
N SER A 21 18.16 10.81 16.80
CA SER A 21 19.56 10.46 17.18
C SER A 21 19.88 9.22 18.07
N ASP A 22 20.81 8.41 17.54
CA ASP A 22 21.78 7.53 18.21
C ASP A 22 21.34 6.21 18.86
N ILE A 23 20.76 5.31 18.07
CA ILE A 23 20.76 3.86 18.39
C ILE A 23 21.23 3.08 17.15
N THR A 24 22.37 2.40 17.25
CA THR A 24 23.05 1.71 16.13
C THR A 24 22.69 0.23 15.98
N GLY A 25 21.60 -0.23 16.63
CA GLY A 25 21.06 -1.57 16.44
C GLY A 25 20.34 -2.13 17.67
N VAL A 26 19.10 -2.60 17.50
CA VAL A 26 18.38 -3.45 18.46
C VAL A 26 17.72 -4.58 17.68
N GLU A 27 18.29 -5.78 17.73
CA GLU A 27 17.65 -6.99 17.24
C GLU A 27 17.04 -7.76 18.42
N SER A 28 15.73 -8.05 18.38
CA SER A 28 15.10 -9.02 19.30
C SER A 28 14.50 -10.18 18.51
N HIS A 29 15.27 -11.26 18.37
CA HIS A 29 14.74 -12.51 17.84
C HIS A 29 14.04 -13.28 18.97
N GLY A 30 12.70 -13.36 18.92
CA GLY A 30 11.90 -14.24 19.79
C GLY A 30 11.49 -13.70 21.15
N GLN A 31 11.80 -12.44 21.49
CA GLN A 31 11.30 -11.78 22.70
C GLN A 31 10.40 -10.61 22.32
N ALA A 32 9.31 -10.40 23.06
CA ALA A 32 8.42 -9.27 22.86
C ALA A 32 9.16 -7.96 23.19
N LEU A 33 9.11 -7.00 22.27
CA LEU A 33 9.52 -5.63 22.52
C LEU A 33 8.53 -5.01 23.52
N LYS A 34 9.03 -4.48 24.63
CA LYS A 34 8.19 -3.77 25.58
C LYS A 34 8.11 -2.30 25.18
N ALA A 35 6.90 -1.84 24.85
CA ALA A 35 6.60 -0.44 24.65
C ALA A 35 5.97 0.12 25.94
N SER A 36 6.53 1.22 26.43
CA SER A 36 6.07 1.92 27.62
C SER A 36 5.91 3.40 27.32
N GLY A 37 4.83 4.01 27.80
CA GLY A 37 4.48 5.39 27.55
C GLY A 37 4.65 6.27 28.79
N ASN A 38 4.32 7.55 28.63
CA ASN A 38 4.11 8.49 29.71
C ASN A 38 2.65 8.96 29.70
N SER A 39 2.33 10.11 30.30
CA SER A 39 0.94 10.60 30.35
C SER A 39 0.51 11.41 29.12
N GLY A 40 1.32 11.40 28.06
CA GLY A 40 1.05 12.10 26.81
C GLY A 40 0.72 11.09 25.71
N ASP A 41 0.19 11.59 24.59
CA ASP A 41 -0.19 10.76 23.45
C ASP A 41 1.06 10.12 22.81
N ASP A 42 1.21 8.81 23.01
CA ASP A 42 2.31 7.99 22.52
C ASP A 42 1.83 7.05 21.39
N ALA A 43 2.76 6.56 20.58
CA ALA A 43 2.42 5.68 19.48
C ALA A 43 3.46 4.58 19.23
N VAL A 44 2.97 3.41 18.81
CA VAL A 44 3.80 2.29 18.38
C VAL A 44 3.27 1.71 17.08
N TYR A 45 4.17 1.34 16.19
CA TYR A 45 3.82 0.62 14.96
C TYR A 45 4.40 -0.77 15.01
N VAL A 46 3.54 -1.74 14.74
CA VAL A 46 3.80 -3.16 14.84
C VAL A 46 3.72 -3.71 13.43
N GLY A 47 4.89 -4.03 12.87
CA GLY A 47 5.00 -4.61 11.53
C GLY A 47 5.13 -6.12 11.58
N GLN A 48 5.06 -6.74 10.41
CA GLN A 48 5.46 -8.13 10.21
C GLN A 48 6.80 -8.45 10.89
N GLY A 49 6.87 -9.58 11.59
CA GLY A 49 8.08 -10.04 12.27
C GLY A 49 8.29 -9.42 13.66
N THR A 50 7.40 -8.53 14.10
CA THR A 50 7.50 -7.89 15.42
C THR A 50 6.45 -8.44 16.39
N LYS A 51 6.89 -8.61 17.65
CA LYS A 51 6.02 -8.89 18.78
C LYS A 51 6.16 -7.76 19.78
N VAL A 52 5.08 -7.11 20.14
CA VAL A 52 5.09 -5.93 21.00
C VAL A 52 4.17 -6.12 22.20
N ASP A 53 4.70 -5.94 23.39
CA ASP A 53 3.94 -5.75 24.62
C ASP A 53 3.80 -4.24 24.85
N ALA A 54 2.66 -3.69 24.46
CA ALA A 54 2.28 -2.28 24.59
C ALA A 54 1.38 -2.03 25.81
N THR A 55 1.25 -2.99 26.73
CA THR A 55 0.44 -2.81 27.95
C THR A 55 0.94 -1.66 28.84
N GLY A 56 2.26 -1.45 28.87
CA GLY A 56 2.88 -0.32 29.57
C GLY A 56 2.78 1.02 28.82
N LEU A 57 2.36 1.01 27.56
CA LEU A 57 2.12 2.21 26.76
C LEU A 57 0.70 2.71 27.05
N THR A 58 -0.29 1.85 26.84
CA THR A 58 -1.71 2.23 26.99
C THR A 58 -2.16 2.44 28.44
N SER A 59 -1.36 2.08 29.44
CA SER A 59 -1.75 2.19 30.86
C SER A 59 -1.27 3.47 31.57
N THR A 60 -0.51 4.34 30.90
CA THR A 60 0.13 5.51 31.53
C THR A 60 -0.64 6.83 31.37
N GLY A 61 -1.81 6.78 30.72
CA GLY A 61 -2.68 7.93 30.42
C GLY A 61 -2.26 8.67 29.14
N GLY A 62 -3.16 9.42 28.52
CA GLY A 62 -2.98 9.93 27.15
C GLY A 62 -4.02 9.30 26.22
N ASN A 63 -4.01 9.69 24.95
CA ASN A 63 -4.72 8.97 23.89
C ASN A 63 -3.69 8.32 22.98
N ASP A 64 -3.34 7.08 23.28
CA ASP A 64 -2.25 6.40 22.64
C ASP A 64 -2.68 5.69 21.35
N SER A 65 -1.73 5.41 20.46
CA SER A 65 -2.01 4.79 19.16
C SER A 65 -1.16 3.57 18.89
N ILE A 66 -1.80 2.46 18.56
CA ILE A 66 -1.16 1.23 18.08
C ILE A 66 -1.48 1.06 16.61
N TYR A 67 -0.46 1.03 15.77
CA TYR A 67 -0.59 0.87 14.33
C TYR A 67 -0.20 -0.53 13.89
N LEU A 68 -1.15 -1.25 13.32
CA LEU A 68 -0.98 -2.58 12.74
C LEU A 68 -1.03 -2.48 11.21
N THR A 69 -0.46 -3.49 10.55
CA THR A 69 -0.29 -3.49 9.09
C THR A 69 -1.27 -4.38 8.34
N GLY A 70 -2.15 -5.09 9.04
CA GLY A 70 -3.18 -5.95 8.46
C GLY A 70 -4.58 -5.42 8.68
N THR A 71 -5.52 -5.93 7.90
CA THR A 71 -6.94 -5.73 8.20
C THR A 71 -7.31 -6.48 9.47
N PHE A 72 -8.35 -6.02 10.19
CA PHE A 72 -8.83 -6.64 11.43
C PHE A 72 -9.01 -8.16 11.30
N ASN A 73 -9.62 -8.62 10.19
CA ASN A 73 -9.88 -10.04 9.93
C ASN A 73 -8.61 -10.87 9.69
N ASN A 74 -7.44 -10.26 9.52
CA ASN A 74 -6.18 -10.99 9.45
C ASN A 74 -5.68 -11.44 10.83
N TYR A 75 -6.18 -10.87 11.92
CA TYR A 75 -5.68 -11.15 13.27
C TYR A 75 -6.57 -12.11 14.03
N GLU A 76 -5.94 -13.08 14.67
CA GLU A 76 -6.51 -13.77 15.81
C GLU A 76 -6.48 -12.83 17.01
N GLN A 77 -7.60 -12.73 17.73
CA GLN A 77 -7.71 -11.92 18.94
C GLN A 77 -7.89 -12.82 20.17
N THR A 78 -7.18 -12.50 21.26
CA THR A 78 -7.52 -12.95 22.61
C THR A 78 -7.83 -11.76 23.52
N LEU A 79 -8.61 -12.02 24.58
CA LEU A 79 -8.96 -11.05 25.61
C LEU A 79 -8.82 -11.73 26.98
N ASP A 80 -7.95 -11.18 27.83
CA ASP A 80 -7.77 -11.59 29.23
C ASP A 80 -7.95 -10.39 30.15
N GLY A 81 -9.03 -10.38 30.93
CA GLY A 81 -9.46 -9.21 31.69
C GLY A 81 -9.74 -8.02 30.77
N ASN A 82 -8.88 -7.01 30.81
CA ASN A 82 -8.91 -5.83 29.94
C ASN A 82 -7.74 -5.78 28.95
N THR A 83 -6.97 -6.86 28.82
CA THR A 83 -5.81 -6.93 27.92
C THR A 83 -6.18 -7.67 26.64
N TYR A 84 -5.99 -6.99 25.52
CA TYR A 84 -6.23 -7.51 24.18
C TYR A 84 -4.90 -7.94 23.59
N THR A 85 -4.90 -9.08 22.90
CA THR A 85 -3.77 -9.49 22.06
C THR A 85 -4.27 -9.72 20.65
N PHE A 86 -3.61 -9.13 19.67
CA PHE A 86 -3.82 -9.39 18.25
C PHE A 86 -2.59 -10.06 17.68
N LYS A 87 -2.79 -11.14 16.92
CA LYS A 87 -1.71 -11.91 16.30
C LYS A 87 -2.07 -12.33 14.90
N ARG A 88 -1.16 -12.12 13.94
CA ARG A 88 -1.26 -12.70 12.60
C ARG A 88 0.06 -13.27 12.11
N THR A 89 -0.05 -14.27 11.23
CA THR A 89 1.08 -14.81 10.46
C THR A 89 1.12 -14.13 9.09
N VAL A 90 2.28 -13.57 8.74
CA VAL A 90 2.55 -12.95 7.43
C VAL A 90 3.57 -13.81 6.70
N ASN A 91 3.24 -14.30 5.49
CA ASN A 91 4.18 -15.03 4.66
C ASN A 91 4.86 -14.08 3.66
N ILE A 92 6.19 -14.07 3.66
CA ILE A 92 7.01 -13.25 2.76
C ILE A 92 8.04 -14.15 2.11
N ASN A 93 7.93 -14.32 0.79
CA ASN A 93 8.84 -15.14 0.00
C ASN A 93 9.04 -16.55 0.59
N GLY A 94 7.96 -17.15 1.14
CA GLY A 94 7.99 -18.48 1.73
C GLY A 94 8.43 -18.54 3.20
N THR A 95 8.81 -17.41 3.81
CA THR A 95 9.14 -17.33 5.24
C THR A 95 7.96 -16.75 6.01
N GLU A 96 7.60 -17.39 7.13
CA GLU A 96 6.53 -16.92 8.00
C GLU A 96 7.07 -15.98 9.09
N TYR A 97 6.40 -14.85 9.23
CA TYR A 97 6.67 -13.83 10.22
C TYR A 97 5.43 -13.66 11.11
N GLN A 98 5.64 -13.34 12.37
CA GLN A 98 4.56 -13.03 13.31
C GLN A 98 4.46 -11.53 13.48
N GLU A 99 3.26 -10.98 13.39
CA GLU A 99 2.93 -9.64 13.85
C GLU A 99 1.99 -9.78 15.02
N GLU A 100 2.45 -9.38 16.20
CA GLU A 100 1.76 -9.62 17.46
C GLU A 100 1.83 -8.36 18.33
N VAL A 101 0.69 -7.93 18.87
CA VAL A 101 0.64 -6.85 19.85
C VAL A 101 -0.28 -7.22 21.01
N SER A 102 0.16 -6.93 22.23
CA SER A 102 -0.68 -6.95 23.43
C SER A 102 -0.82 -5.55 24.00
N PHE A 103 -2.02 -5.13 24.38
CA PHE A 103 -2.25 -3.84 25.01
C PHE A 103 -3.40 -3.90 26.01
N THR A 104 -3.38 -2.99 26.98
CA THR A 104 -4.43 -2.89 27.99
C THR A 104 -5.42 -1.83 27.56
N ALA A 105 -6.72 -2.13 27.57
CA ALA A 105 -7.75 -1.16 27.23
C ALA A 105 -7.75 0.01 28.22
N SER A 106 -7.58 1.21 27.67
CA SER A 106 -7.60 2.49 28.37
C SER A 106 -8.39 3.51 27.57
N ASN A 107 -8.90 4.52 28.25
CA ASN A 107 -9.80 5.49 27.64
C ASN A 107 -9.07 6.38 26.64
N GLY A 108 -9.59 6.47 25.42
CA GLY A 108 -9.11 7.40 24.39
C GLY A 108 -8.11 6.79 23.41
N ASP A 109 -7.51 5.66 23.78
CA ASP A 109 -6.54 4.96 22.94
C ASP A 109 -7.16 4.42 21.66
N LYS A 110 -6.35 4.30 20.62
CA LYS A 110 -6.74 3.78 19.31
C LYS A 110 -5.86 2.63 18.88
N VAL A 111 -6.50 1.63 18.28
CA VAL A 111 -5.81 0.54 17.59
C VAL A 111 -6.20 0.57 16.13
N TYR A 112 -5.23 0.89 15.29
CA TYR A 112 -5.37 0.98 13.85
C TYR A 112 -4.99 -0.35 13.21
N PHE A 113 -5.85 -0.78 12.30
CA PHE A 113 -5.67 -1.84 11.32
C PHE A 113 -5.57 -1.20 9.93
N ALA A 114 -5.15 -1.97 8.93
CA ALA A 114 -5.10 -1.49 7.55
C ALA A 114 -6.49 -1.04 7.04
N ASN A 115 -7.57 -1.66 7.54
CA ASN A 115 -8.94 -1.36 7.13
C ASN A 115 -9.69 -0.36 8.05
N GLY A 116 -9.02 0.30 8.99
CA GLY A 116 -9.66 1.26 9.90
C GLY A 116 -9.10 1.18 11.31
N PHE A 117 -9.77 1.75 12.29
CA PHE A 117 -9.33 1.74 13.69
C PHE A 117 -10.46 1.45 14.65
N VAL A 118 -10.10 1.10 15.87
CA VAL A 118 -11.00 1.04 17.02
C VAL A 118 -10.53 2.06 18.02
N LYS A 119 -11.41 2.97 18.42
CA LYS A 119 -11.19 3.81 19.60
C LYS A 119 -11.73 3.08 20.82
N ILE A 120 -10.89 2.97 21.84
CA ILE A 120 -11.25 2.37 23.12
C ILE A 120 -11.82 3.47 24.01
N ASP A 121 -13.07 3.30 24.41
CA ASP A 121 -13.81 4.18 25.30
C ASP A 121 -14.37 3.38 26.48
N ILE A 122 -13.55 3.26 27.52
CA ILE A 122 -13.94 2.59 28.75
C ILE A 122 -14.95 3.39 29.59
N THR A 123 -15.44 4.54 29.11
CA THR A 123 -16.56 5.26 29.74
C THR A 123 -17.92 4.74 29.28
N GLY A 124 -17.94 3.75 28.38
CA GLY A 124 -19.12 2.94 28.03
C GLY A 124 -19.91 3.44 26.83
N ASN A 125 -19.34 4.35 26.03
CA ASN A 125 -19.98 4.87 24.82
C ASN A 125 -19.73 3.99 23.58
N ASP A 126 -18.71 3.13 23.61
CA ASP A 126 -18.30 2.25 22.51
C ASP A 126 -18.82 0.80 22.64
N GLY A 127 -19.43 0.46 23.78
CA GLY A 127 -19.91 -0.89 24.07
C GLY A 127 -18.81 -1.95 24.26
N LEU A 128 -17.52 -1.58 24.34
CA LEU A 128 -16.42 -2.52 24.62
C LEU A 128 -16.37 -2.91 26.10
N LEU A 129 -16.84 -2.04 27.00
CA LEU A 129 -16.97 -2.31 28.43
C LEU A 129 -18.44 -2.44 28.85
N ASN A 130 -18.78 -3.57 29.48
CA ASN A 130 -20.05 -3.69 30.19
C ASN A 130 -19.95 -2.99 31.56
N LEU A 131 -20.53 -1.79 31.67
CA LEU A 131 -20.48 -0.98 32.88
C LEU A 131 -21.15 -1.65 34.11
N ASN A 132 -22.05 -2.62 33.92
CA ASN A 132 -22.70 -3.30 35.04
C ASN A 132 -21.82 -4.41 35.63
N THR A 133 -21.03 -5.09 34.79
CA THR A 133 -20.20 -6.24 35.21
C THR A 133 -18.71 -5.91 35.28
N GLY A 134 -18.28 -4.78 34.71
CA GLY A 134 -16.87 -4.44 34.53
C GLY A 134 -16.14 -5.33 33.51
N ALA A 135 -16.88 -6.19 32.78
CA ALA A 135 -16.29 -7.12 31.83
C ALA A 135 -16.13 -6.47 30.46
N PHE A 136 -14.95 -6.66 29.85
CA PHE A 136 -14.69 -6.27 28.47
C PHE A 136 -15.21 -7.33 27.49
N LYS A 137 -15.70 -6.90 26.33
CA LYS A 137 -16.03 -7.80 25.21
C LYS A 137 -14.88 -7.86 24.20
N ARG A 138 -14.88 -8.87 23.34
CA ARG A 138 -13.98 -8.88 22.17
C ARG A 138 -14.37 -7.75 21.21
N ILE A 139 -13.40 -7.31 20.41
CA ILE A 139 -13.63 -6.33 19.35
C ILE A 139 -14.24 -7.10 18.19
N GLU A 140 -15.22 -6.50 17.54
CA GLU A 140 -15.88 -7.07 16.37
C GLU A 140 -15.64 -6.18 15.14
N SER A 141 -15.86 -6.72 13.94
CA SER A 141 -15.67 -5.97 12.70
C SER A 141 -16.58 -4.74 12.59
N THR A 142 -17.71 -4.74 13.30
CA THR A 142 -18.63 -3.59 13.40
C THR A 142 -18.12 -2.46 14.28
N ASP A 143 -17.11 -2.72 15.12
CA ASP A 143 -16.47 -1.71 15.96
C ASP A 143 -15.38 -0.94 15.18
N ILE A 144 -15.05 -1.36 13.95
CA ILE A 144 -14.04 -0.70 13.10
C ILE A 144 -14.61 0.58 12.47
N ASP A 145 -14.00 1.71 12.77
CA ASP A 145 -14.20 2.98 12.07
C ASP A 145 -13.17 3.10 10.92
N ASN A 146 -13.64 3.37 9.71
CA ASN A 146 -12.83 3.39 8.50
C ASN A 146 -12.55 4.82 7.98
N SER A 147 -12.66 5.81 8.86
CA SER A 147 -12.38 7.22 8.59
C SER A 147 -10.92 7.62 8.80
N GLU A 148 -10.11 6.76 9.43
CA GLU A 148 -8.67 6.95 9.60
C GLU A 148 -7.90 5.66 9.27
N SER A 149 -6.61 5.77 8.94
CA SER A 149 -5.77 4.63 8.59
C SER A 149 -4.42 4.68 9.29
N THR A 150 -3.70 3.56 9.26
CA THR A 150 -2.30 3.51 9.66
C THR A 150 -1.44 4.40 8.75
N PRO A 151 -0.73 5.41 9.30
CA PRO A 151 0.13 6.29 8.52
C PRO A 151 1.21 5.52 7.75
N GLY A 152 1.43 5.91 6.49
CA GLY A 152 2.45 5.28 5.64
C GLY A 152 2.05 3.95 5.02
N LEU A 153 0.85 3.43 5.31
CA LEU A 153 0.23 2.42 4.46
C LEU A 153 -0.44 3.10 3.26
N GLY A 154 -0.35 2.46 2.11
CA GLY A 154 -1.07 2.86 0.90
C GLY A 154 -1.49 1.62 0.12
N ILE A 155 -2.49 1.79 -0.73
CA ILE A 155 -2.98 0.71 -1.60
C ILE A 155 -1.91 0.43 -2.64
N GLY A 156 -1.43 -0.81 -2.71
CA GLY A 156 -0.44 -1.22 -3.70
C GLY A 156 -1.06 -1.19 -5.09
N LEU A 157 -0.42 -0.48 -6.03
CA LEU A 157 -0.78 -0.50 -7.45
C LEU A 157 0.39 -1.07 -8.26
N ARG A 158 0.11 -2.15 -9.00
CA ARG A 158 1.02 -2.70 -10.00
C ARG A 158 0.50 -2.41 -11.40
N ILE A 159 1.39 -1.94 -12.28
CA ILE A 159 1.10 -1.69 -13.69
C ILE A 159 1.97 -2.59 -14.54
N THR A 160 1.33 -3.41 -15.38
CA THR A 160 2.00 -4.23 -16.40
C THR A 160 1.41 -3.92 -17.76
N ASP A 161 2.10 -4.30 -18.82
CA ASP A 161 1.58 -4.27 -20.18
C ASP A 161 1.75 -5.65 -20.83
N ASP A 162 1.12 -5.87 -21.97
CA ASP A 162 1.11 -7.14 -22.69
C ASP A 162 2.30 -7.32 -23.64
N LYS A 163 3.27 -6.39 -23.67
CA LYS A 163 4.37 -6.37 -24.64
C LYS A 163 5.70 -6.65 -23.96
N SER A 164 6.34 -7.76 -24.32
CA SER A 164 7.67 -8.08 -23.80
C SER A 164 8.83 -7.46 -24.60
N ASN A 165 8.55 -6.83 -25.74
CA ASN A 165 9.54 -6.31 -26.69
C ASN A 165 9.12 -4.94 -27.23
N ILE A 166 9.97 -4.33 -28.07
CA ILE A 166 9.66 -3.08 -28.77
C ILE A 166 8.42 -3.27 -29.64
N VAL A 167 7.40 -2.44 -29.41
CA VAL A 167 6.12 -2.44 -30.14
C VAL A 167 6.33 -1.95 -31.56
N LYS A 168 5.72 -2.63 -32.53
CA LYS A 168 5.89 -2.36 -33.97
C LYS A 168 4.65 -1.72 -34.57
N ASN A 169 4.79 -1.31 -35.84
CA ASN A 169 3.70 -0.67 -36.56
C ASN A 169 2.44 -1.55 -36.62
N GLY A 170 1.29 -0.98 -36.26
CA GLY A 170 -0.01 -1.68 -36.26
C GLY A 170 -0.28 -2.51 -35.00
N GLU A 171 0.57 -2.43 -33.97
CA GLU A 171 0.35 -3.08 -32.68
C GLU A 171 -0.15 -2.06 -31.64
N ASP A 172 -1.25 -2.39 -30.97
CA ASP A 172 -1.73 -1.69 -29.77
C ASP A 172 -1.22 -2.37 -28.50
N ILE A 173 -1.10 -1.60 -27.42
CA ILE A 173 -0.64 -2.03 -26.11
C ILE A 173 -1.82 -2.10 -25.15
N THR A 174 -1.94 -3.18 -24.39
CA THR A 174 -2.91 -3.28 -23.29
C THR A 174 -2.17 -3.21 -21.97
N TYR A 175 -2.34 -2.09 -21.26
CA TYR A 175 -1.90 -1.94 -19.89
C TYR A 175 -2.92 -2.56 -18.94
N THR A 176 -2.42 -3.26 -17.91
CA THR A 176 -3.20 -3.83 -16.81
C THR A 176 -2.78 -3.18 -15.50
N PHE A 177 -3.75 -2.62 -14.80
CA PHE A 177 -3.63 -2.06 -13.45
C PHE A 177 -4.15 -3.09 -12.47
N THR A 178 -3.37 -3.44 -11.45
CA THR A 178 -3.76 -4.38 -10.39
C THR A 178 -3.54 -3.73 -9.04
N PHE A 179 -4.63 -3.45 -8.34
CA PHE A 179 -4.62 -3.09 -6.93
C PHE A 179 -4.60 -4.35 -6.05
N ASP A 180 -4.00 -4.26 -4.86
CA ASP A 180 -3.98 -5.35 -3.88
C ASP A 180 -5.28 -5.47 -3.05
N GLU A 181 -6.21 -4.53 -3.21
CA GLU A 181 -7.58 -4.58 -2.70
C GLU A 181 -8.59 -3.92 -3.64
N ALA A 182 -9.87 -3.93 -3.27
CA ALA A 182 -10.93 -3.26 -4.02
C ALA A 182 -10.87 -1.73 -3.80
N VAL A 183 -10.96 -0.96 -4.88
CA VAL A 183 -10.87 0.50 -4.87
C VAL A 183 -12.10 1.18 -5.45
N THR A 184 -12.28 2.44 -5.08
CA THR A 184 -13.20 3.40 -5.69
C THR A 184 -12.43 4.59 -6.25
N ASP A 185 -13.11 5.41 -7.05
CA ASP A 185 -12.61 6.67 -7.60
C ASP A 185 -11.43 6.57 -8.58
N PHE A 186 -11.10 5.36 -9.06
CA PHE A 186 -10.09 5.18 -10.10
C PHE A 186 -10.72 5.19 -11.50
N ASP A 187 -10.35 6.16 -12.32
CA ASP A 187 -10.80 6.30 -13.69
C ASP A 187 -9.68 6.68 -14.69
N ILE A 188 -10.05 6.83 -15.97
CA ILE A 188 -9.09 7.10 -17.05
C ILE A 188 -8.34 8.44 -16.90
N ASN A 189 -8.90 9.40 -16.16
CA ASN A 189 -8.31 10.72 -15.92
C ASN A 189 -7.15 10.66 -14.92
N ASP A 190 -7.11 9.66 -14.05
CA ASP A 190 -6.02 9.45 -13.08
C ASP A 190 -4.74 8.93 -13.74
N ILE A 191 -4.85 8.49 -15.00
CA ILE A 191 -3.74 7.95 -15.78
C ILE A 191 -3.13 9.09 -16.60
N THR A 192 -1.84 9.34 -16.50
CA THR A 192 -1.12 10.23 -17.41
C THR A 192 -0.33 9.41 -18.42
N VAL A 193 -0.45 9.75 -19.70
CA VAL A 193 0.25 9.09 -20.80
C VAL A 193 1.01 10.13 -21.63
N THR A 194 2.27 9.84 -21.93
CA THR A 194 3.07 10.57 -22.92
C THR A 194 3.60 9.61 -23.97
N GLY A 195 3.73 10.07 -25.22
CA GLY A 195 4.30 9.27 -26.31
C GLY A 195 3.34 8.28 -26.98
N GLY A 196 2.04 8.33 -26.66
CA GLY A 196 0.99 7.53 -27.29
C GLY A 196 -0.40 8.09 -26.99
N THR A 197 -1.43 7.44 -27.55
CA THR A 197 -2.83 7.88 -27.42
C THR A 197 -3.62 6.88 -26.59
N LYS A 198 -4.34 7.35 -25.56
CA LYS A 198 -5.24 6.51 -24.76
C LYS A 198 -6.42 6.03 -25.60
N GLY A 199 -6.73 4.74 -25.51
CA GLY A 199 -7.91 4.11 -26.07
C GLY A 199 -8.92 3.72 -24.98
N THR A 200 -9.46 2.52 -25.11
CA THR A 200 -10.51 2.00 -24.24
C THR A 200 -9.99 1.74 -22.81
N PHE A 201 -10.67 2.31 -21.81
CA PHE A 201 -10.45 1.99 -20.39
C PHE A 201 -11.63 1.18 -19.84
N THR A 202 -11.33 0.05 -19.19
CA THR A 202 -12.34 -0.90 -18.71
C THR A 202 -11.96 -1.52 -17.38
N SER A 203 -12.94 -1.70 -16.50
CA SER A 203 -12.84 -2.64 -15.37
C SER A 203 -12.95 -4.07 -15.89
N VAL A 204 -12.01 -4.94 -15.53
CA VAL A 204 -12.00 -6.32 -16.02
C VAL A 204 -13.08 -7.13 -15.32
N ASN A 205 -14.10 -7.61 -16.04
CA ASN A 205 -15.20 -8.43 -15.50
C ASN A 205 -15.95 -7.80 -14.31
N GLY A 206 -16.04 -6.46 -14.25
CA GLY A 206 -16.62 -5.74 -13.11
C GLY A 206 -15.77 -5.82 -11.83
N SER A 207 -14.49 -6.18 -11.96
CA SER A 207 -13.52 -6.13 -10.86
C SER A 207 -13.35 -4.71 -10.35
N GLU A 208 -13.22 -4.59 -9.04
CA GLU A 208 -12.90 -3.34 -8.34
C GLU A 208 -11.39 -3.22 -8.05
N SER A 209 -10.57 -4.14 -8.57
CA SER A 209 -9.12 -4.18 -8.33
C SER A 209 -8.31 -4.32 -9.61
N VAL A 210 -8.94 -4.65 -10.75
CA VAL A 210 -8.25 -4.88 -12.02
C VAL A 210 -8.89 -4.08 -13.14
N TYR A 211 -8.08 -3.25 -13.79
CA TYR A 211 -8.48 -2.36 -14.88
C TYR A 211 -7.53 -2.53 -16.06
N THR A 212 -8.02 -2.27 -17.27
CA THR A 212 -7.21 -2.27 -18.48
C THR A 212 -7.34 -0.96 -19.23
N LEU A 213 -6.24 -0.51 -19.84
CA LEU A 213 -6.19 0.61 -20.78
C LEU A 213 -5.51 0.17 -22.08
N GLU A 214 -6.22 0.32 -23.19
CA GLU A 214 -5.63 0.20 -24.53
C GLU A 214 -4.87 1.49 -24.89
N LEU A 215 -3.74 1.37 -25.58
CA LEU A 215 -2.90 2.49 -25.96
C LEU A 215 -2.24 2.27 -27.31
N THR A 216 -2.39 3.25 -28.21
CA THR A 216 -1.86 3.21 -29.57
C THR A 216 -0.59 4.08 -29.69
N PRO A 217 0.56 3.51 -30.11
CA PRO A 217 1.76 4.28 -30.43
C PRO A 217 1.57 5.18 -31.66
N PRO A 218 2.28 6.33 -31.75
CA PRO A 218 2.23 7.19 -32.92
C PRO A 218 2.82 6.49 -34.15
N ALA A 219 2.18 6.65 -35.30
CA ALA A 219 2.65 6.07 -36.56
C ALA A 219 3.97 6.68 -37.03
N ASN A 220 4.77 5.90 -37.77
CA ASN A 220 6.01 6.31 -38.41
C ASN A 220 6.99 7.05 -37.47
N SER A 221 7.14 6.57 -36.24
CA SER A 221 8.04 7.17 -35.26
C SER A 221 8.59 6.12 -34.30
N LYS A 222 9.56 6.51 -33.48
CA LYS A 222 10.13 5.67 -32.43
C LYS A 222 10.26 6.45 -31.15
N GLY A 223 10.14 5.77 -30.02
CA GLY A 223 10.22 6.42 -28.72
C GLY A 223 9.83 5.50 -27.58
N ILE A 224 9.47 6.14 -26.47
CA ILE A 224 8.99 5.48 -25.26
C ILE A 224 7.62 6.06 -24.97
N ILE A 225 6.67 5.17 -24.73
CA ILE A 225 5.40 5.49 -24.08
C ILE A 225 5.64 5.41 -22.58
N SER A 226 5.34 6.51 -21.88
CA SER A 226 5.39 6.57 -20.43
C SER A 226 3.98 6.70 -19.88
N LEU A 227 3.62 5.76 -19.01
CA LEU A 227 2.35 5.72 -18.32
C LEU A 227 2.60 5.87 -16.82
N THR A 228 1.91 6.82 -16.19
CA THR A 228 2.03 7.10 -14.76
C THR A 228 0.65 7.26 -14.13
N VAL A 229 0.50 6.72 -12.92
CA VAL A 229 -0.62 6.98 -12.01
C VAL A 229 -0.03 7.64 -10.76
N ALA A 230 -0.57 8.78 -10.37
CA ALA A 230 -0.09 9.53 -9.22
C ALA A 230 -0.49 8.86 -7.89
N VAL A 231 0.06 9.36 -6.78
CA VAL A 231 -0.50 9.05 -5.46
C VAL A 231 -1.95 9.53 -5.39
N ASP A 232 -2.75 8.89 -4.57
CA ASP A 232 -4.15 9.26 -4.28
C ASP A 232 -5.13 9.16 -5.46
N ALA A 233 -4.73 8.48 -6.54
CA ALA A 233 -5.56 8.18 -7.70
C ALA A 233 -6.73 7.22 -7.42
N ALA A 234 -6.66 6.43 -6.34
CA ALA A 234 -7.72 5.52 -5.96
C ALA A 234 -7.89 5.51 -4.44
N THR A 235 -9.12 5.26 -3.99
CA THR A 235 -9.51 5.14 -2.57
C THR A 235 -9.84 3.70 -2.24
N SER A 236 -9.47 3.19 -1.06
CA SER A 236 -9.89 1.84 -0.65
C SER A 236 -11.39 1.81 -0.43
N LYS A 237 -12.04 0.76 -0.92
CA LYS A 237 -13.48 0.56 -0.73
C LYS A 237 -13.83 0.26 0.73
N VAL A 238 -12.89 -0.31 1.49
CA VAL A 238 -13.10 -0.68 2.90
C VAL A 238 -12.57 0.37 3.87
N ASN A 239 -11.53 1.13 3.49
CA ASN A 239 -10.96 2.21 4.29
C ASN A 239 -10.83 3.51 3.49
N THR A 240 -11.75 4.45 3.74
CA THR A 240 -11.83 5.69 2.95
C THR A 240 -10.62 6.62 3.13
N ALA A 241 -9.87 6.44 4.23
CA ALA A 241 -8.62 7.16 4.48
C ALA A 241 -7.41 6.57 3.74
N LEU A 242 -7.49 5.30 3.29
CA LEU A 242 -6.40 4.65 2.57
C LEU A 242 -6.46 4.99 1.09
N LYS A 243 -5.33 5.44 0.55
CA LYS A 243 -5.17 5.91 -0.83
C LYS A 243 -4.08 5.15 -1.57
N SER A 244 -4.17 5.08 -2.89
CA SER A 244 -3.19 4.38 -3.71
C SER A 244 -1.82 5.05 -3.75
N VAL A 245 -0.77 4.24 -3.76
CA VAL A 245 0.58 4.71 -4.06
C VAL A 245 0.74 4.97 -5.57
N ALA A 246 1.68 5.84 -5.92
CA ALA A 246 2.01 6.08 -7.32
C ALA A 246 2.63 4.84 -7.98
N ALA A 247 2.35 4.65 -9.27
CA ALA A 247 2.95 3.61 -10.07
C ALA A 247 3.20 4.09 -11.50
N SER A 248 4.14 3.45 -12.19
CA SER A 248 4.47 3.79 -13.58
C SER A 248 4.92 2.58 -14.36
N ASN A 249 4.71 2.60 -15.68
CA ASN A 249 5.26 1.63 -16.61
C ASN A 249 5.70 2.36 -17.90
N ASN A 250 6.81 1.93 -18.49
CA ASN A 250 7.34 2.46 -19.74
C ASN A 250 7.44 1.35 -20.80
N GLN A 251 6.98 1.64 -22.02
CA GLN A 251 7.05 0.72 -23.15
C GLN A 251 7.72 1.38 -24.36
N SER A 252 8.76 0.75 -24.91
CA SER A 252 9.44 1.23 -26.12
C SER A 252 8.65 0.85 -27.39
N PHE A 253 8.68 1.71 -28.40
CA PHE A 253 8.07 1.46 -29.70
C PHE A 253 8.94 1.92 -30.87
N ASP A 254 8.76 1.29 -32.03
CA ASP A 254 9.30 1.68 -33.32
C ASP A 254 8.31 1.28 -34.43
N THR A 255 7.52 2.25 -34.88
CA THR A 255 6.48 2.11 -35.90
C THR A 255 6.94 2.60 -37.27
N GLN A 256 8.23 2.90 -37.45
CA GLN A 256 8.76 3.32 -38.74
C GLN A 256 8.73 2.16 -39.75
N ALA A 257 8.34 2.46 -40.97
CA ALA A 257 8.43 1.50 -42.06
C ALA A 257 9.91 1.25 -42.44
N PRO A 258 10.29 0.01 -42.80
CA PRO A 258 11.61 -0.24 -43.36
C PRO A 258 11.83 0.57 -44.65
N THR A 259 12.99 1.20 -44.80
CA THR A 259 13.40 1.85 -46.05
C THR A 259 14.25 0.89 -46.90
N LEU A 260 13.81 0.60 -48.12
CA LEU A 260 14.64 -0.09 -49.12
C LEU A 260 15.35 0.93 -49.99
N ILE A 261 16.68 0.86 -50.04
CA ILE A 261 17.50 1.63 -50.96
C ILE A 261 18.06 0.64 -51.99
N ILE A 262 17.75 0.86 -53.28
CA ILE A 262 18.37 0.16 -54.41
C ILE A 262 19.28 1.17 -55.10
N SER A 263 20.57 0.84 -55.20
CA SER A 263 21.55 1.61 -55.98
C SER A 263 22.06 0.76 -57.13
N ASP A 264 22.19 1.38 -58.30
CA ASP A 264 22.96 0.83 -59.43
C ASP A 264 24.40 1.35 -59.34
N ASP A 265 25.37 0.46 -59.51
CA ASP A 265 26.79 0.82 -59.56
C ASP A 265 27.24 1.26 -60.96
N LYS A 266 26.35 1.17 -61.96
CA LYS A 266 26.65 1.50 -63.34
C LYS A 266 26.13 2.89 -63.74
N ALA A 267 27.05 3.78 -64.08
CA ALA A 267 26.72 5.01 -64.80
C ALA A 267 26.46 4.67 -66.28
N ASP A 268 25.22 4.35 -66.65
CA ASP A 268 24.91 4.03 -68.05
C ASP A 268 24.89 5.31 -68.90
N THR A 269 25.85 5.43 -69.83
CA THR A 269 25.82 6.42 -70.90
C THR A 269 25.09 5.78 -72.09
N LEU A 270 23.80 6.11 -72.27
CA LEU A 270 23.00 5.60 -73.39
C LEU A 270 23.60 6.10 -74.72
N THR A 271 24.34 5.24 -75.43
CA THR A 271 24.78 5.54 -76.81
C THR A 271 23.89 4.77 -77.79
N LEU A 272 23.03 5.51 -78.49
CA LEU A 272 22.18 5.00 -79.57
C LEU A 272 23.06 4.54 -80.73
N LYS A 273 23.13 3.23 -81.00
CA LYS A 273 23.69 2.75 -82.27
C LYS A 273 22.65 2.96 -83.37
N THR A 274 22.85 4.01 -84.16
CA THR A 274 22.21 4.21 -85.47
C THR A 274 22.83 3.30 -86.52
#